data_AF-A0A0C9WNJ6-F1
#
_entry.id   AF-A0A0C9WNJ6-F1
#
_cell.length_a   1.000
_cell.length_b   1.000
_cell.length_c   1.000
_cell.angle_alpha   90.00
_cell.angle_beta   90.00
_cell.angle_gamma   90.00
#
_symmetry.space_group_name_H-M   'P 1'
#
loop_
_entity.id
_entity.type
_entity.pdbx_description
1 polymer ?
#
loop_
_entity_poly.entity_id
_entity_poly.type
_entity_poly.pdbx_seq_one_letter_code
_entity_poly.pdbx_strand_id
1 'polypeptide(L)'
;MPPQRSTAQKAALAKGRENAHSSVKDFEEAFTKANTDLETATVKIYLLEADLHDARLECGDLRQKLVLSSDKCKSLSQELKLQKGKNKGLYHDLRVERRGRQQTQNQRDILENQILLLKDAGLETTKDMNKLMTHADLAVNKLIGAEKANAGLKTELSKALQQYQLDVEASRAKLAIASKKLRDARASVVKLKKSIARFTVNKEKAISKATDALMKKKSVHHLLEKGKYTEETRNLIRLLVKAGCGRDYITEVISAVLRTAGITVVGSISRRTVSRVILEGYYAACIQIGYEMQEAAGITISADGTSHRSINYNSRHKLNNMYKDFLASNPLWMELVSRL
;
A
#
# COMPACT_ATOMS: atom_id res chain seq x y z
N MET A 1 20.23 152.44 -141.30
CA MET A 1 19.14 152.88 -142.19
C MET A 1 17.79 152.54 -141.53
N PRO A 2 16.75 153.33 -141.81
CA PRO A 2 15.58 153.63 -140.97
C PRO A 2 14.40 152.66 -141.23
N PRO A 3 13.24 152.81 -140.56
CA PRO A 3 12.22 153.82 -140.95
C PRO A 3 11.76 154.65 -139.73
N GLN A 4 11.64 155.98 -139.81
CA GLN A 4 10.56 156.76 -140.44
C GLN A 4 9.17 156.60 -139.79
N ARG A 5 8.91 157.56 -138.89
CA ARG A 5 7.67 158.27 -138.53
C ARG A 5 6.34 157.78 -139.14
N SER A 6 5.33 157.57 -138.29
CA SER A 6 3.94 157.89 -138.64
C SER A 6 3.18 158.58 -137.49
N THR A 7 2.68 159.76 -137.82
CA THR A 7 1.42 160.43 -137.46
C THR A 7 0.37 159.69 -136.61
N ALA A 8 0.68 159.36 -135.35
CA ALA A 8 -0.35 159.29 -134.28
C ALA A 8 0.17 159.73 -132.90
N GLN A 9 1.41 160.25 -132.84
CA GLN A 9 2.05 160.85 -131.66
C GLN A 9 1.54 162.27 -131.32
N LYS A 10 0.37 162.67 -131.84
CA LYS A 10 -0.26 164.00 -131.61
C LYS A 10 -1.75 163.97 -131.24
N ALA A 11 -2.27 162.81 -130.81
CA ALA A 11 -3.48 162.72 -129.98
C ALA A 11 -3.18 162.16 -128.56
N ALA A 12 -1.89 162.14 -128.20
CA ALA A 12 -1.33 161.71 -126.93
C ALA A 12 -1.44 162.75 -125.80
N LEU A 13 -2.35 163.73 -125.89
CA LEU A 13 -2.45 164.83 -124.91
C LEU A 13 -3.88 165.26 -124.53
N ALA A 14 -4.91 164.49 -124.92
CA ALA A 14 -6.30 164.74 -124.50
C ALA A 14 -6.98 163.54 -123.78
N LYS A 15 -6.30 162.39 -123.68
CA LYS A 15 -6.81 161.16 -123.02
C LYS A 15 -6.34 161.02 -121.56
N GLY A 16 -5.99 162.15 -120.93
CA GLY A 16 -5.27 162.23 -119.65
C GLY A 16 -5.97 163.01 -118.54
N ARG A 17 -7.30 163.21 -118.60
CA ARG A 17 -8.00 164.03 -117.58
C ARG A 17 -9.35 163.53 -117.03
N GLU A 18 -9.82 162.33 -117.38
CA GLU A 18 -11.06 161.79 -116.76
C GLU A 18 -10.93 160.36 -116.17
N ASN A 19 -9.77 159.69 -116.30
CA ASN A 19 -9.52 158.36 -115.70
C ASN A 19 -8.58 158.40 -114.46
N ALA A 20 -8.35 159.58 -113.88
CA ALA A 20 -7.48 159.77 -112.71
C ALA A 20 -8.24 160.02 -111.38
N HIS A 21 -9.58 159.90 -111.39
CA HIS A 21 -10.42 160.02 -110.18
C HIS A 21 -11.10 158.72 -109.72
N SER A 22 -10.93 157.59 -110.43
CA SER A 22 -11.27 156.26 -109.91
C SER A 22 -10.06 155.52 -109.32
N SER A 23 -8.84 155.82 -109.80
CA SER A 23 -7.59 155.14 -109.42
C SER A 23 -7.01 155.53 -108.04
N VAL A 24 -7.50 156.59 -107.39
CA VAL A 24 -7.08 156.97 -106.02
C VAL A 24 -8.00 156.33 -104.98
N LYS A 25 -9.28 156.13 -105.31
CA LYS A 25 -10.23 155.39 -104.45
C LYS A 25 -9.90 153.90 -104.37
N ASP A 26 -9.51 153.27 -105.49
CA ASP A 26 -9.14 151.84 -105.49
C ASP A 26 -7.84 151.56 -104.70
N PHE A 27 -6.92 152.53 -104.64
CA PHE A 27 -5.70 152.42 -103.82
C PHE A 27 -5.97 152.68 -102.33
N GLU A 28 -6.85 153.62 -101.99
CA GLU A 28 -7.31 153.81 -100.60
C GLU A 28 -8.13 152.61 -100.12
N GLU A 29 -8.97 152.01 -100.96
CA GLU A 29 -9.67 150.75 -100.65
C GLU A 29 -8.72 149.55 -100.53
N ALA A 30 -7.71 149.44 -101.40
CA ALA A 30 -6.70 148.38 -101.28
C ALA A 30 -5.79 148.57 -100.05
N PHE A 31 -5.46 149.82 -99.69
CA PHE A 31 -4.65 150.13 -98.52
C PHE A 31 -5.44 149.93 -97.22
N THR A 32 -6.71 150.35 -97.17
CA THR A 32 -7.58 150.06 -96.03
C THR A 32 -7.83 148.56 -95.90
N LYS A 33 -8.04 147.84 -97.01
CA LYS A 33 -8.13 146.38 -97.02
C LYS A 33 -6.85 145.70 -96.51
N ALA A 34 -5.69 146.15 -96.98
CA ALA A 34 -4.40 145.62 -96.52
C ALA A 34 -4.15 145.92 -95.04
N ASN A 35 -4.56 147.08 -94.54
CA ASN A 35 -4.51 147.41 -93.11
C ASN A 35 -5.48 146.55 -92.30
N THR A 36 -6.71 146.32 -92.78
CA THR A 36 -7.65 145.43 -92.11
C THR A 36 -7.18 143.97 -92.13
N ASP A 37 -6.52 143.53 -93.21
CA ASP A 37 -5.91 142.19 -93.33
C ASP A 37 -4.71 142.06 -92.38
N LEU A 38 -3.92 143.13 -92.22
CA LEU A 38 -2.80 143.18 -91.26
C LEU A 38 -3.31 143.17 -89.81
N GLU A 39 -4.37 143.91 -89.50
CA GLU A 39 -5.04 143.90 -88.19
C GLU A 39 -5.67 142.54 -87.88
N THR A 40 -6.36 141.91 -88.85
CA THR A 40 -6.88 140.55 -88.66
C THR A 40 -5.77 139.52 -88.54
N ALA A 41 -4.68 139.66 -89.30
CA ALA A 41 -3.52 138.79 -89.17
C ALA A 41 -2.84 138.96 -87.80
N THR A 42 -2.71 140.19 -87.29
CA THR A 42 -2.11 140.43 -85.95
C THR A 42 -3.01 139.92 -84.84
N VAL A 43 -4.33 140.13 -84.91
CA VAL A 43 -5.28 139.52 -83.98
C VAL A 43 -5.20 137.98 -84.04
N LYS A 44 -5.08 137.40 -85.23
CA LYS A 44 -4.95 135.95 -85.40
C LYS A 44 -3.62 135.42 -84.86
N ILE A 45 -2.52 136.14 -85.04
CA ILE A 45 -1.23 135.80 -84.44
C ILE A 45 -1.35 135.82 -82.92
N TYR A 46 -1.96 136.86 -82.34
CA TYR A 46 -2.17 136.95 -80.90
C TYR A 46 -3.03 135.80 -80.35
N LEU A 47 -4.12 135.44 -81.05
CA LEU A 47 -4.96 134.28 -80.68
C LEU A 47 -4.18 132.97 -80.79
N LEU A 48 -3.41 132.77 -81.86
CA LEU A 48 -2.57 131.56 -82.02
C LEU A 48 -1.45 131.50 -80.97
N GLU A 49 -0.87 132.64 -80.56
CA GLU A 49 0.12 132.69 -79.50
C GLU A 49 -0.49 132.36 -78.14
N ALA A 50 -1.73 132.81 -77.88
CA ALA A 50 -2.49 132.44 -76.69
C ALA A 50 -2.82 130.94 -76.69
N ASP A 51 -3.37 130.39 -77.79
CA ASP A 51 -3.64 128.96 -77.93
C ASP A 51 -2.38 128.11 -77.79
N LEU A 52 -1.25 128.57 -78.33
CA LEU A 52 0.04 127.89 -78.23
C LEU A 52 0.59 127.96 -76.80
N HIS A 53 0.35 129.07 -76.08
CA HIS A 53 0.67 129.18 -74.66
C HIS A 53 -0.18 128.23 -73.80
N ASP A 54 -1.49 128.20 -74.02
CA ASP A 54 -2.41 127.29 -73.32
C ASP A 54 -2.07 125.82 -73.61
N ALA A 55 -1.78 125.48 -74.87
CA ALA A 55 -1.33 124.15 -75.25
C ALA A 55 0.04 123.79 -74.62
N ARG A 56 0.94 124.76 -74.43
CA ARG A 56 2.21 124.55 -73.71
C ARG A 56 1.97 124.31 -72.21
N LEU A 57 1.06 125.05 -71.59
CA LEU A 57 0.66 124.84 -70.20
C LEU A 57 0.03 123.45 -70.03
N GLU A 58 -0.90 123.08 -70.91
CA GLU A 58 -1.54 121.76 -70.90
C GLU A 58 -0.51 120.64 -71.14
N CYS A 59 0.42 120.82 -72.08
CA CYS A 59 1.53 119.88 -72.28
C CYS A 59 2.44 119.79 -71.05
N GLY A 60 2.66 120.89 -70.33
CA GLY A 60 3.40 120.94 -69.08
C GLY A 60 2.70 120.13 -67.98
N ASP A 61 1.41 120.37 -67.78
CA ASP A 61 0.56 119.65 -66.83
C ASP A 61 0.50 118.15 -67.14
N LEU A 62 0.32 117.79 -68.41
CA LEU A 62 0.31 116.40 -68.86
C LEU A 62 1.66 115.73 -68.65
N ARG A 63 2.78 116.43 -68.91
CA ARG A 63 4.13 115.92 -68.61
C ARG A 63 4.32 115.71 -67.12
N GLN A 64 3.88 116.64 -66.28
CA GLN A 64 3.96 116.51 -64.83
C GLN A 64 3.12 115.33 -64.33
N LYS A 65 1.87 115.20 -64.81
CA LYS A 65 1.00 114.05 -64.52
C LYS A 65 1.62 112.73 -64.98
N LEU A 66 2.25 112.71 -66.15
CA LEU A 66 2.94 111.53 -66.67
C LEU A 66 4.13 111.15 -65.76
N VAL A 67 4.96 112.11 -65.34
CA VAL A 67 6.07 111.87 -64.41
C VAL A 67 5.55 111.34 -63.08
N LEU A 68 4.54 111.98 -62.47
CA LEU A 68 3.93 111.52 -61.23
C LEU A 68 3.35 110.10 -61.35
N SER A 69 2.69 109.79 -62.48
CA SER A 69 2.14 108.46 -62.73
C SER A 69 3.25 107.41 -62.92
N SER A 70 4.34 107.76 -63.61
CA SER A 70 5.52 106.92 -63.80
C SER A 70 6.19 106.62 -62.45
N ASP A 71 6.39 107.63 -61.60
CA ASP A 71 7.02 107.46 -60.30
C ASP A 71 6.13 106.66 -59.35
N LYS A 72 4.80 106.86 -59.42
CA LYS A 72 3.83 106.00 -58.73
C LYS A 72 3.88 104.55 -59.24
N CYS A 73 4.04 104.32 -60.54
CA CYS A 73 4.20 102.97 -61.10
C CYS A 73 5.50 102.32 -60.62
N LYS A 74 6.60 103.08 -60.53
CA LYS A 74 7.87 102.58 -59.99
C LYS A 74 7.77 102.22 -58.51
N SER A 75 7.17 103.08 -57.69
CA SER A 75 6.99 102.82 -56.25
C SER A 75 6.09 101.60 -56.00
N LEU A 76 4.97 101.50 -56.72
CA LEU A 76 4.09 100.32 -56.68
C LEU A 76 4.81 99.05 -57.16
N SER A 77 5.66 99.13 -58.19
CA SER A 77 6.45 97.99 -58.66
C SER A 77 7.48 97.54 -57.61
N GLN A 78 8.12 98.47 -56.90
CA GLN A 78 9.05 98.17 -55.81
C GLN A 78 8.32 97.54 -54.63
N GLU A 79 7.18 98.09 -54.20
CA GLU A 79 6.37 97.53 -53.12
C GLU A 79 5.89 96.12 -53.49
N LEU A 80 5.43 95.92 -54.72
CA LEU A 80 5.01 94.59 -55.20
C LEU A 80 6.17 93.59 -55.20
N LYS A 81 7.39 94.01 -55.54
CA LYS A 81 8.59 93.15 -55.44
C LYS A 81 8.91 92.83 -53.97
N LEU A 82 8.82 93.81 -53.07
CA LEU A 82 9.04 93.63 -51.64
C LEU A 82 8.02 92.66 -51.04
N GLN A 83 6.72 92.84 -51.35
CA GLN A 83 5.65 91.95 -50.91
C GLN A 83 5.78 90.54 -51.48
N LYS A 84 6.21 90.40 -52.75
CA LYS A 84 6.56 89.09 -53.32
C LYS A 84 7.71 88.43 -52.56
N GLY A 85 8.73 89.20 -52.15
CA GLY A 85 9.82 88.72 -51.30
C GLY A 85 9.33 88.24 -49.94
N LYS A 86 8.53 89.06 -49.25
CA LYS A 86 7.90 88.72 -47.96
C LYS A 86 7.04 87.46 -48.08
N ASN A 87 6.20 87.35 -49.11
CA ASN A 87 5.36 86.18 -49.34
C ASN A 87 6.18 84.91 -49.61
N LYS A 88 7.31 85.01 -50.32
CA LYS A 88 8.24 83.87 -50.50
C LYS A 88 8.84 83.43 -49.17
N GLY A 89 9.23 84.38 -48.32
CA GLY A 89 9.72 84.10 -46.96
C GLY A 89 8.65 83.40 -46.12
N LEU A 90 7.47 83.98 -46.01
CA LEU A 90 6.34 83.40 -45.27
C LEU A 90 5.94 82.01 -45.78
N TYR A 91 5.94 81.79 -47.10
CA TYR A 91 5.66 80.48 -47.68
C TYR A 91 6.74 79.45 -47.31
N HIS A 92 8.01 79.86 -47.32
CA HIS A 92 9.12 79.02 -46.88
C HIS A 92 8.98 78.65 -45.41
N ASP A 93 8.73 79.62 -44.53
CA ASP A 93 8.57 79.42 -43.09
C ASP A 93 7.39 78.49 -42.81
N LEU A 94 6.23 78.71 -43.46
CA LEU A 94 5.05 77.86 -43.33
C LEU A 94 5.33 76.42 -43.82
N ARG A 95 6.13 76.26 -44.88
CA ARG A 95 6.53 74.93 -45.38
C ARG A 95 7.44 74.21 -44.39
N VAL A 96 8.41 74.92 -43.80
CA VAL A 96 9.30 74.37 -42.76
C VAL A 96 8.48 73.97 -41.53
N GLU A 97 7.57 74.84 -41.08
CA GLU A 97 6.71 74.59 -39.93
C GLU A 97 5.79 73.36 -40.15
N ARG A 98 5.16 73.25 -41.33
CA ARG A 98 4.35 72.08 -41.69
C ARG A 98 5.17 70.79 -41.70
N ARG A 99 6.40 70.83 -42.22
CA ARG A 99 7.31 69.68 -42.18
C ARG A 99 7.68 69.31 -40.75
N GLY A 100 7.97 70.30 -39.90
CA GLY A 100 8.25 70.09 -38.48
C GLY A 100 7.06 69.41 -37.78
N ARG A 101 5.86 69.96 -37.93
CA ARG A 101 4.62 69.37 -37.37
C ARG A 101 4.40 67.94 -37.87
N GLN A 102 4.60 67.67 -39.17
CA GLN A 102 4.46 66.33 -39.71
C GLN A 102 5.48 65.34 -39.11
N GLN A 103 6.73 65.76 -38.94
CA GLN A 103 7.76 64.93 -38.31
C GLN A 103 7.42 64.64 -36.84
N THR A 104 6.99 65.65 -36.09
CA THR A 104 6.55 65.48 -34.70
C THR A 104 5.33 64.57 -34.60
N GLN A 105 4.36 64.69 -35.50
CA GLN A 105 3.20 63.80 -35.55
C GLN A 105 3.63 62.36 -35.84
N ASN A 106 4.48 62.14 -36.84
CA ASN A 106 5.00 60.81 -37.15
C ASN A 106 5.77 60.20 -35.95
N GLN A 107 6.58 60.99 -35.25
CA GLN A 107 7.29 60.53 -34.05
C GLN A 107 6.32 60.20 -32.90
N ARG A 108 5.29 61.03 -32.71
CA ARG A 108 4.23 60.76 -31.74
C ARG A 108 3.54 59.44 -32.06
N ASP A 109 3.15 59.21 -33.31
CA ASP A 109 2.47 57.98 -33.72
C ASP A 109 3.37 56.74 -33.50
N ILE A 110 4.68 56.85 -33.74
CA ILE A 110 5.65 55.78 -33.44
C ILE A 110 5.71 55.50 -31.93
N LEU A 111 5.84 56.53 -31.10
CA LEU A 111 5.90 56.36 -29.64
C LEU A 111 4.58 55.81 -29.08
N GLU A 112 3.44 56.24 -29.62
CA GLU A 112 2.12 55.76 -29.22
C GLU A 112 1.96 54.27 -29.53
N ASN A 113 2.41 53.82 -30.72
CA ASN A 113 2.47 52.40 -31.06
C ASN A 113 3.42 51.61 -30.15
N GLN A 114 4.58 52.16 -29.80
CA GLN A 114 5.51 51.50 -28.86
C GLN A 114 4.91 51.38 -27.46
N ILE A 115 4.20 52.40 -26.98
CA ILE A 115 3.49 52.37 -25.70
C ILE A 115 2.41 51.29 -25.71
N LEU A 116 1.66 51.15 -26.81
CA LEU A 116 0.64 50.10 -26.96
C LEU A 116 1.29 48.70 -26.91
N LEU A 117 2.36 48.47 -27.67
CA LEU A 117 3.08 47.19 -27.65
C LEU A 117 3.64 46.85 -26.26
N LEU A 118 4.18 47.83 -25.54
CA LEU A 118 4.67 47.63 -24.17
C LEU A 118 3.54 47.33 -23.19
N LYS A 119 2.37 47.96 -23.35
CA LYS A 119 1.17 47.66 -22.54
C LYS A 119 0.68 46.24 -22.79
N ASP A 120 0.60 45.82 -24.05
CA ASP A 120 0.17 44.47 -24.40
C ASP A 120 1.14 43.42 -23.88
N ALA A 121 2.46 43.65 -24.01
CA ALA A 121 3.48 42.78 -23.42
C ALA A 121 3.40 42.73 -21.88
N GLY A 122 3.11 43.87 -21.23
CA GLY A 122 2.85 43.93 -19.79
C GLY A 122 1.61 43.13 -19.36
N LEU A 123 0.54 43.18 -20.16
CA LEU A 123 -0.67 42.39 -19.91
C LEU A 123 -0.42 40.88 -20.10
N GLU A 124 0.34 40.46 -21.10
CA GLU A 124 0.67 39.05 -21.28
C GLU A 124 1.59 38.52 -20.16
N THR A 125 2.62 39.28 -19.78
CA THR A 125 3.49 38.90 -18.66
C THR A 125 2.74 38.79 -17.33
N THR A 126 1.78 39.69 -17.05
CA THR A 126 0.93 39.58 -15.86
C THR A 126 -0.02 38.38 -15.92
N LYS A 127 -0.59 38.06 -17.10
CA LYS A 127 -1.40 36.83 -17.28
C LYS A 127 -0.57 35.58 -17.01
N ASP A 128 0.64 35.50 -17.56
CA ASP A 128 1.51 34.34 -17.37
C ASP A 128 2.00 34.21 -15.93
N MET A 129 2.30 35.34 -15.28
CA MET A 129 2.63 35.37 -13.85
C MET A 129 1.45 34.90 -12.98
N ASN A 130 0.22 35.29 -13.31
CA ASN A 130 -0.97 34.80 -12.62
C ASN A 130 -1.17 33.29 -12.82
N LYS A 131 -0.98 32.76 -14.05
CA LYS A 131 -1.01 31.30 -14.30
C LYS A 131 0.06 30.59 -13.46
N LEU A 132 1.29 31.11 -13.44
CA LEU A 132 2.38 30.55 -12.65
C LEU A 132 2.04 30.54 -11.16
N MET A 133 1.45 31.62 -10.65
CA MET A 133 1.02 31.73 -9.26
C MET A 133 -0.06 30.69 -8.92
N THR A 134 -1.06 30.49 -9.78
CA THR A 134 -2.07 29.44 -9.57
C THR A 134 -1.48 28.02 -9.60
N HIS A 135 -0.48 27.76 -10.46
CA HIS A 135 0.24 26.49 -10.47
C HIS A 135 1.09 26.29 -9.21
N ALA A 136 1.74 27.35 -8.72
CA ALA A 136 2.50 27.32 -7.48
C ALA A 136 1.59 27.02 -6.28
N ASP A 137 0.43 27.68 -6.19
CA ASP A 137 -0.56 27.44 -5.13
C ASP A 137 -1.09 26.00 -5.17
N LEU A 138 -1.37 25.47 -6.36
CA LEU A 138 -1.77 24.07 -6.53
C LEU A 138 -0.67 23.11 -6.06
N ALA A 139 0.60 23.40 -6.38
CA ALA A 139 1.74 22.60 -5.96
C ALA A 139 1.94 22.64 -4.44
N VAL A 140 1.84 23.80 -3.81
CA VAL A 140 1.91 23.98 -2.35
C VAL A 140 0.80 23.19 -1.66
N ASN A 141 -0.44 23.28 -2.14
CA ASN A 141 -1.56 22.53 -1.58
C ASN A 141 -1.37 21.01 -1.71
N LYS A 142 -0.83 20.54 -2.84
CA LYS A 142 -0.47 19.12 -3.02
C LYS A 142 0.61 18.67 -2.04
N LEU A 143 1.65 19.49 -1.82
CA LEU A 143 2.71 19.20 -0.85
C LEU A 143 2.15 19.12 0.58
N ILE A 144 1.32 20.07 0.99
CA ILE A 144 0.66 20.05 2.31
C ILE A 144 -0.20 18.79 2.47
N GLY A 145 -0.93 18.39 1.42
CA GLY A 145 -1.71 17.15 1.42
C GLY A 145 -0.85 15.90 1.61
N ALA A 146 0.28 15.82 0.89
CA ALA A 146 1.24 14.72 1.00
C ALA A 146 1.91 14.67 2.38
N GLU A 147 2.26 15.82 2.97
CA GLU A 147 2.81 15.91 4.32
C GLU A 147 1.82 15.40 5.38
N LYS A 148 0.54 15.78 5.27
CA LYS A 148 -0.52 15.27 6.16
C LYS A 148 -0.68 13.76 6.04
N ALA A 149 -0.68 13.22 4.81
CA ALA A 149 -0.74 11.78 4.58
C ALA A 149 0.47 11.05 5.17
N ASN A 150 1.68 11.59 4.99
CA ASN A 150 2.90 11.05 5.57
C ASN A 150 2.89 11.09 7.10
N ALA A 151 2.35 12.16 7.71
CA ALA A 151 2.16 12.22 9.15
C ALA A 151 1.19 11.13 9.63
N GLY A 152 0.07 10.92 8.92
CA GLY A 152 -0.86 9.83 9.17
C GLY A 152 -0.17 8.45 9.14
N LEU A 153 0.52 8.13 8.05
CA LEU A 153 1.25 6.88 7.89
C LEU A 153 2.31 6.65 8.97
N LYS A 154 3.03 7.71 9.39
CA LYS A 154 4.00 7.61 10.50
C LYS A 154 3.31 7.23 11.82
N THR A 155 2.14 7.80 12.11
CA THR A 155 1.39 7.44 13.32
C THR A 155 0.86 6.01 13.27
N GLU A 156 0.36 5.56 12.12
CA GLU A 156 -0.10 4.18 11.93
C GLU A 156 1.05 3.17 12.07
N LEU A 157 2.19 3.46 11.44
CA LEU A 157 3.40 2.64 11.55
C LEU A 157 3.87 2.54 13.00
N SER A 158 3.89 3.66 13.74
CA SER A 158 4.27 3.66 15.16
C SER A 158 3.31 2.82 16.01
N LYS A 159 2.01 2.89 15.77
CA LYS A 159 1.00 2.07 16.47
C LYS A 159 1.18 0.59 16.15
N ALA A 160 1.39 0.23 14.88
CA ALA A 160 1.62 -1.15 14.46
C ALA A 160 2.89 -1.71 15.11
N LEU A 161 3.99 -0.96 15.12
CA LEU A 161 5.24 -1.38 15.77
C LEU A 161 5.06 -1.60 17.28
N GLN A 162 4.32 -0.71 17.96
CA GLN A 162 4.02 -0.88 19.38
C GLN A 162 3.19 -2.14 19.64
N GLN A 163 2.20 -2.43 18.80
CA GLN A 163 1.40 -3.65 18.90
C GLN A 163 2.24 -4.91 18.69
N TYR A 164 3.09 -4.92 17.66
CA TYR A 164 4.02 -6.04 17.43
C TYR A 164 4.99 -6.25 18.59
N GLN A 165 5.47 -5.19 19.24
CA GLN A 165 6.32 -5.32 20.42
C GLN A 165 5.57 -6.02 21.56
N LEU A 166 4.33 -5.62 21.83
CA LEU A 166 3.48 -6.26 22.85
C LEU A 166 3.22 -7.75 22.54
N ASP A 167 2.95 -8.08 21.27
CA ASP A 167 2.71 -9.47 20.84
C ASP A 167 3.96 -10.35 20.96
N VAL A 168 5.14 -9.79 20.65
CA VAL A 168 6.43 -10.47 20.82
C VAL A 168 6.70 -10.74 22.29
N GLU A 169 6.46 -9.76 23.17
CA GLU A 169 6.61 -9.93 24.62
C GLU A 169 5.65 -10.98 25.19
N ALA A 170 4.39 -10.94 24.78
CA ALA A 170 3.38 -11.94 25.17
C ALA A 170 3.78 -13.35 24.70
N SER A 171 4.30 -13.47 23.47
CA SER A 171 4.76 -14.75 22.92
C SER A 171 6.01 -15.27 23.65
N ARG A 172 6.96 -14.38 23.99
CA ARG A 172 8.13 -14.72 24.81
C ARG A 172 7.73 -15.23 26.20
N ALA A 173 6.75 -14.59 26.85
CA ALA A 173 6.22 -15.03 28.14
C ALA A 173 5.57 -16.43 28.04
N LYS A 174 4.76 -16.68 26.99
CA LYS A 174 4.17 -18.00 26.74
C LYS A 174 5.23 -19.08 26.52
N LEU A 175 6.28 -18.77 25.75
CA LEU A 175 7.40 -19.68 25.48
C LEU A 175 8.17 -20.00 26.76
N ALA A 176 8.43 -19.00 27.62
CA ALA A 176 9.07 -19.20 28.92
C ALA A 176 8.27 -20.17 29.80
N ILE A 177 6.95 -20.00 29.91
CA ILE A 177 6.07 -20.90 30.67
C ILE A 177 6.08 -22.31 30.08
N ALA A 178 5.94 -22.45 28.77
CA ALA A 178 5.95 -23.75 28.09
C ALA A 178 7.30 -24.48 28.28
N SER A 179 8.42 -23.76 28.18
CA SER A 179 9.75 -24.32 28.39
C SER A 179 9.96 -24.83 29.82
N LYS A 180 9.41 -24.12 30.82
CA LYS A 180 9.42 -24.55 32.22
C LYS A 180 8.60 -25.84 32.41
N LYS A 181 7.36 -25.87 31.89
CA LYS A 181 6.50 -27.08 31.93
C LYS A 181 7.18 -28.29 31.27
N LEU A 182 7.84 -28.09 30.13
CA LEU A 182 8.57 -29.15 29.44
C LEU A 182 9.74 -29.68 30.28
N ARG A 183 10.47 -28.80 30.96
CA ARG A 183 11.55 -29.18 31.87
C ARG A 183 11.03 -30.00 33.06
N ASP A 184 9.92 -29.57 33.66
CA ASP A 184 9.30 -30.26 34.81
C ASP A 184 8.75 -31.65 34.40
N ALA A 185 8.12 -31.74 33.23
CA ALA A 185 7.64 -33.01 32.67
C ALA A 185 8.81 -33.97 32.38
N ARG A 186 9.90 -33.48 31.75
CA ARG A 186 11.11 -34.28 31.52
C ARG A 186 11.72 -34.79 32.82
N ALA A 187 11.79 -33.95 33.86
CA ALA A 187 12.29 -34.35 35.18
C ALA A 187 11.42 -35.45 35.80
N SER A 188 10.09 -35.34 35.69
CA SER A 188 9.15 -36.36 36.17
C SER A 188 9.30 -37.69 35.43
N VAL A 189 9.45 -37.67 34.10
CA VAL A 189 9.71 -38.88 33.30
C VAL A 189 11.00 -39.57 33.74
N VAL A 190 12.08 -38.82 33.97
CA VAL A 190 13.34 -39.38 34.48
C VAL A 190 13.16 -40.02 35.86
N LYS A 191 12.42 -39.38 36.77
CA LYS A 191 12.10 -39.93 38.11
C LYS A 191 11.31 -41.23 38.00
N LEU A 192 10.29 -41.28 37.15
CA LEU A 192 9.47 -42.48 36.94
C LEU A 192 10.28 -43.62 36.32
N LYS A 193 11.11 -43.35 35.31
CA LYS A 193 12.01 -44.36 34.72
C LYS A 193 12.94 -44.97 35.78
N LYS A 194 13.54 -44.14 36.64
CA LYS A 194 14.37 -44.61 37.77
C LYS A 194 13.55 -45.40 38.80
N SER A 195 12.29 -45.05 39.03
CA SER A 195 11.40 -45.80 39.93
C SER A 195 11.08 -47.18 39.37
N ILE A 196 10.71 -47.26 38.09
CA ILE A 196 10.43 -48.53 37.38
C ILE A 196 11.67 -49.42 37.40
N ALA A 197 12.86 -48.90 37.06
CA ALA A 197 14.10 -49.68 37.09
C ALA A 197 14.43 -50.22 38.50
N ARG A 198 14.16 -49.46 39.56
CA ARG A 198 14.32 -49.96 40.94
C ARG A 198 13.28 -51.01 41.30
N PHE A 199 12.03 -50.81 40.87
CA PHE A 199 10.95 -51.75 41.10
C PHE A 199 11.21 -53.09 40.41
N THR A 200 11.69 -53.11 39.17
CA THR A 200 12.03 -54.34 38.45
C THR A 200 13.13 -55.12 39.16
N VAL A 201 14.23 -54.45 39.54
CA VAL A 201 15.32 -55.07 40.31
C VAL A 201 14.85 -55.60 41.66
N ASN A 202 14.01 -54.84 42.38
CA ASN A 202 13.47 -55.29 43.67
C ASN A 202 12.50 -56.47 43.52
N LYS A 203 11.67 -56.46 42.47
CA LYS A 203 10.76 -57.56 42.14
C LYS A 203 11.54 -58.84 41.84
N GLU A 204 12.57 -58.76 41.01
CA GLU A 204 13.45 -59.89 40.70
C GLU A 204 14.12 -60.45 41.95
N LYS A 205 14.67 -59.58 42.82
CA LYS A 205 15.25 -60.00 44.11
C LYS A 205 14.22 -60.62 45.05
N ALA A 206 12.99 -60.12 45.07
CA ALA A 206 11.91 -60.69 45.88
C ALA A 206 11.50 -62.07 45.37
N ILE A 207 11.38 -62.23 44.04
CA ILE A 207 11.12 -63.52 43.39
C ILE A 207 12.26 -64.50 43.70
N SER A 208 13.53 -64.10 43.52
CA SER A 208 14.68 -64.97 43.77
C SER A 208 14.75 -65.42 45.23
N LYS A 209 14.52 -64.51 46.19
CA LYS A 209 14.44 -64.86 47.61
C LYS A 209 13.28 -65.79 47.92
N ALA A 210 12.12 -65.58 47.30
CA ALA A 210 10.96 -66.45 47.48
C ALA A 210 11.21 -67.85 46.90
N THR A 211 11.82 -67.95 45.71
CA THR A 211 12.21 -69.23 45.12
C THR A 211 13.26 -69.93 45.97
N ASP A 212 14.28 -69.22 46.47
CA ASP A 212 15.32 -69.79 47.35
C ASP A 212 14.72 -70.30 48.67
N ALA A 213 13.81 -69.54 49.29
CA ALA A 213 13.12 -69.96 50.50
C ALA A 213 12.22 -71.18 50.25
N LEU A 214 11.57 -71.25 49.10
CA LEU A 214 10.70 -72.37 48.72
C LEU A 214 11.53 -73.62 48.42
N MET A 215 12.67 -73.49 47.73
CA MET A 215 13.61 -74.59 47.51
C MET A 215 14.19 -75.12 48.82
N LYS A 216 14.57 -74.24 49.75
CA LYS A 216 15.02 -74.62 51.11
C LYS A 216 13.95 -75.34 51.93
N LYS A 217 12.67 -74.98 51.76
CA LYS A 217 11.55 -75.69 52.41
C LYS A 217 11.29 -77.05 51.76
N LYS A 218 11.34 -77.14 50.42
CA LYS A 218 11.14 -78.41 49.70
C LYS A 218 12.28 -79.41 49.92
N SER A 219 13.48 -78.95 50.23
CA SER A 219 14.63 -79.83 50.47
C SER A 219 14.58 -80.55 51.81
N VAL A 220 13.61 -80.26 52.69
CA VAL A 220 13.49 -80.94 54.00
C VAL A 220 12.12 -81.59 54.11
N HIS A 221 12.07 -82.92 54.10
CA HIS A 221 10.86 -83.68 54.37
C HIS A 221 10.88 -84.18 55.82
N HIS A 222 9.99 -83.64 56.63
CA HIS A 222 9.81 -84.09 58.01
C HIS A 222 8.87 -85.30 58.01
N LEU A 223 9.36 -86.46 58.46
CA LEU A 223 8.53 -87.66 58.59
C LEU A 223 7.46 -87.51 59.69
N LEU A 224 7.69 -86.60 60.63
CA LEU A 224 6.77 -86.26 61.71
C LEU A 224 6.38 -84.79 61.63
N GLU A 225 5.08 -84.53 61.72
CA GLU A 225 4.52 -83.20 61.95
C GLU A 225 3.89 -83.17 63.35
N LYS A 226 4.35 -82.24 64.20
CA LYS A 226 3.88 -82.09 65.60
C LYS A 226 3.94 -83.41 66.39
N GLY A 227 5.00 -84.21 66.17
CA GLY A 227 5.23 -85.48 66.85
C GLY A 227 4.38 -86.65 66.36
N LYS A 228 3.55 -86.47 65.33
CA LYS A 228 2.76 -87.52 64.68
C LYS A 228 3.28 -87.77 63.27
N TYR A 229 3.35 -89.03 62.86
CA TYR A 229 3.69 -89.36 61.47
C TYR A 229 2.59 -88.88 60.53
N THR A 230 2.96 -88.16 59.47
CA THR A 230 2.02 -87.65 58.47
C THR A 230 1.30 -88.81 57.78
N GLU A 231 0.06 -88.58 57.34
CA GLU A 231 -0.74 -89.61 56.68
C GLU A 231 -0.05 -90.13 55.40
N GLU A 232 0.56 -89.23 54.64
CA GLU A 232 1.38 -89.54 53.46
C GLU A 232 2.54 -90.49 53.80
N THR A 233 3.26 -90.22 54.90
CA THR A 233 4.34 -91.10 55.39
C THR A 233 3.79 -92.46 55.78
N ARG A 234 2.65 -92.51 56.48
CA ARG A 234 2.00 -93.78 56.86
C ARG A 234 1.55 -94.59 55.64
N ASN A 235 1.01 -93.92 54.62
CA ASN A 235 0.61 -94.53 53.36
C ASN A 235 1.82 -95.11 52.61
N LEU A 236 2.91 -94.35 52.54
CA LEU A 236 4.17 -94.80 51.94
C LEU A 236 4.73 -96.02 52.68
N ILE A 237 4.73 -96.02 54.01
CA ILE A 237 5.14 -97.18 54.83
C ILE A 237 4.29 -98.41 54.47
N ARG A 238 2.96 -98.28 54.42
CA ARG A 238 2.05 -99.39 54.07
C ARG A 238 2.32 -99.90 52.66
N LEU A 239 2.55 -99.01 51.70
CA LEU A 239 2.85 -99.35 50.31
C LEU A 239 4.17 -100.12 50.20
N LEU A 240 5.23 -99.68 50.88
CA LEU A 240 6.53 -100.36 50.90
C LEU A 240 6.44 -101.75 51.54
N VAL A 241 5.70 -101.88 52.64
CA VAL A 241 5.45 -103.19 53.27
C VAL A 241 4.68 -104.11 52.32
N LYS A 242 3.65 -103.59 51.63
CA LYS A 242 2.89 -104.33 50.64
C LYS A 242 3.76 -104.78 49.45
N ALA A 243 4.76 -103.98 49.09
CA ALA A 243 5.76 -104.32 48.07
C ALA A 243 6.84 -105.30 48.57
N GLY A 244 6.78 -105.75 49.83
CA GLY A 244 7.70 -106.74 50.39
C GLY A 244 8.94 -106.16 51.09
N CYS A 245 9.02 -104.84 51.31
CA CYS A 245 10.12 -104.26 52.08
C CYS A 245 10.07 -104.72 53.54
N GLY A 246 11.19 -105.24 54.05
CA GLY A 246 11.32 -105.63 55.44
C GLY A 246 11.13 -104.44 56.39
N ARG A 247 10.45 -104.67 57.53
CA ARG A 247 10.05 -103.60 58.47
C ARG A 247 11.23 -102.82 59.06
N ASP A 248 12.39 -103.47 59.18
CA ASP A 248 13.61 -102.87 59.70
C ASP A 248 14.27 -101.92 58.67
N TYR A 249 14.04 -102.14 57.37
CA TYR A 249 14.69 -101.42 56.28
C TYR A 249 13.89 -100.23 55.72
N ILE A 250 12.64 -100.05 56.13
CA ILE A 250 11.76 -99.01 55.54
C ILE A 250 12.33 -97.60 55.73
N THR A 251 12.90 -97.30 56.90
CA THR A 251 13.53 -95.99 57.15
C THR A 251 14.70 -95.75 56.22
N GLU A 252 15.52 -96.76 55.98
CA GLU A 252 16.68 -96.67 55.08
C GLU A 252 16.24 -96.49 53.63
N VAL A 253 15.24 -97.24 53.18
CA VAL A 253 14.67 -97.13 51.82
C VAL A 253 14.09 -95.73 51.59
N ILE A 254 13.25 -95.23 52.51
CA ILE A 254 12.67 -93.88 52.40
C ILE A 254 13.78 -92.82 52.40
N SER A 255 14.76 -92.95 53.28
CA SER A 255 15.89 -92.02 53.36
C SER A 255 16.75 -92.05 52.10
N ALA A 256 16.98 -93.23 51.52
CA ALA A 256 17.75 -93.38 50.29
C ALA A 256 17.01 -92.77 49.09
N VAL A 257 15.73 -93.09 48.90
CA VAL A 257 14.92 -92.54 47.81
C VAL A 257 14.82 -91.01 47.90
N LEU A 258 14.50 -90.47 49.08
CA LEU A 258 14.41 -89.03 49.27
C LEU A 258 15.79 -88.34 49.11
N ARG A 259 16.87 -88.97 49.57
CA ARG A 259 18.24 -88.47 49.35
C ARG A 259 18.61 -88.46 47.86
N THR A 260 18.24 -89.47 47.08
CA THR A 260 18.46 -89.46 45.62
C THR A 260 17.67 -88.36 44.92
N ALA A 261 16.52 -87.96 45.47
CA ALA A 261 15.75 -86.82 45.01
C ALA A 261 16.27 -85.45 45.53
N GLY A 262 17.38 -85.43 46.28
CA GLY A 262 17.94 -84.20 46.87
C GLY A 262 17.16 -83.68 48.08
N ILE A 263 16.28 -84.51 48.67
CA ILE A 263 15.46 -84.16 49.83
C ILE A 263 16.09 -84.77 51.08
N THR A 264 16.45 -83.91 52.02
CA THR A 264 16.90 -84.31 53.35
C THR A 264 15.72 -84.75 54.20
N VAL A 265 15.84 -85.92 54.80
CA VAL A 265 14.79 -86.50 55.64
C VAL A 265 15.11 -86.20 57.10
N VAL A 266 14.14 -85.65 57.83
CA VAL A 266 14.27 -85.41 59.27
C VAL A 266 13.35 -86.35 60.03
N GLY A 267 13.96 -87.13 60.93
CA GLY A 267 13.31 -88.16 61.72
C GLY A 267 13.69 -89.57 61.29
N SER A 268 13.28 -90.55 62.08
CA SER A 268 13.48 -91.96 61.79
C SER A 268 12.24 -92.75 62.20
N ILE A 269 11.90 -93.80 61.44
CA ILE A 269 10.75 -94.64 61.74
C ILE A 269 11.27 -95.91 62.44
N SER A 270 10.83 -96.14 63.67
CA SER A 270 11.17 -97.39 64.36
C SER A 270 10.37 -98.57 63.77
N ARG A 271 10.94 -99.78 63.82
CA ARG A 271 10.23 -101.03 63.47
C ARG A 271 8.88 -101.17 64.19
N ARG A 272 8.82 -100.73 65.45
CA ARG A 272 7.59 -100.74 66.26
C ARG A 272 6.54 -99.81 65.68
N THR A 273 6.95 -98.61 65.24
CA THR A 273 6.07 -97.65 64.56
C THR A 273 5.52 -98.24 63.27
N VAL A 274 6.37 -98.84 62.41
CA VAL A 274 5.93 -99.51 61.17
C VAL A 274 4.85 -100.54 61.50
N SER A 275 5.09 -101.39 62.49
CA SER A 275 4.14 -102.44 62.88
C SER A 275 2.81 -101.86 63.37
N ARG A 276 2.84 -100.76 64.13
CA ARG A 276 1.64 -100.03 64.54
C ARG A 276 0.90 -99.42 63.37
N VAL A 277 1.59 -98.78 62.42
CA VAL A 277 0.96 -98.19 61.23
C VAL A 277 0.25 -99.25 60.38
N ILE A 278 0.85 -100.44 60.22
CA ILE A 278 0.20 -101.57 59.52
C ILE A 278 -1.07 -101.99 60.26
N LEU A 279 -0.98 -102.15 61.58
CA LEU A 279 -2.08 -102.62 62.42
C LEU A 279 -3.21 -101.59 62.53
N GLU A 280 -2.89 -100.30 62.68
CA GLU A 280 -3.83 -99.19 62.56
C GLU A 280 -4.50 -99.21 61.18
N GLY A 281 -3.72 -99.39 60.11
CA GLY A 281 -4.26 -99.49 58.74
C GLY A 281 -5.18 -100.69 58.54
N TYR A 282 -4.88 -101.82 59.19
CA TYR A 282 -5.74 -103.00 59.19
C TYR A 282 -7.05 -102.73 59.93
N TYR A 283 -7.00 -102.15 61.13
CA TYR A 283 -8.22 -101.81 61.86
C TYR A 283 -9.06 -100.77 61.11
N ALA A 284 -8.43 -99.76 60.51
CA ALA A 284 -9.12 -98.79 59.68
C ALA A 284 -9.83 -99.48 58.50
N ALA A 285 -9.19 -100.44 57.84
CA ALA A 285 -9.82 -101.23 56.78
C ALA A 285 -11.00 -102.08 57.31
N CYS A 286 -10.87 -102.72 58.47
CA CYS A 286 -11.96 -103.46 59.10
C CYS A 286 -13.14 -102.55 59.47
N ILE A 287 -12.86 -101.35 60.01
CA ILE A 287 -13.89 -100.35 60.34
C ILE A 287 -14.57 -99.87 59.06
N GLN A 288 -13.79 -99.56 58.00
CA GLN A 288 -14.32 -99.15 56.71
C GLN A 288 -15.21 -100.22 56.08
N ILE A 289 -14.76 -101.48 56.07
CA ILE A 289 -15.58 -102.62 55.64
C ILE A 289 -16.86 -102.69 56.48
N GLY A 290 -16.75 -102.56 57.81
CA GLY A 290 -17.91 -102.54 58.70
C GLY A 290 -18.90 -101.41 58.40
N TYR A 291 -18.39 -100.21 58.08
CA TYR A 291 -19.19 -99.05 57.69
C TYR A 291 -19.86 -99.26 56.32
N GLU A 292 -19.12 -99.73 55.31
CA GLU A 292 -19.67 -100.06 54.00
C GLU A 292 -20.70 -101.19 54.09
N MET A 293 -20.48 -102.17 54.96
CA MET A 293 -21.44 -103.22 55.28
C MET A 293 -22.69 -102.64 55.95
N GLN A 294 -22.56 -101.64 56.82
CA GLN A 294 -23.69 -100.95 57.45
C GLN A 294 -24.49 -100.10 56.46
N GLU A 295 -23.82 -99.40 55.54
CA GLU A 295 -24.48 -98.56 54.52
C GLU A 295 -25.05 -99.35 53.35
N ALA A 296 -24.52 -100.53 53.04
CA ALA A 296 -25.01 -101.35 51.94
C ALA A 296 -26.48 -101.76 52.16
N ALA A 297 -27.33 -101.54 51.15
CA ALA A 297 -28.76 -101.89 51.18
C ALA A 297 -29.02 -103.40 51.42
N GLY A 298 -28.04 -104.24 51.11
CA GLY A 298 -27.99 -105.65 51.44
C GLY A 298 -26.61 -106.21 51.13
N ILE A 299 -26.02 -106.96 52.06
CA ILE A 299 -24.72 -107.61 51.84
C ILE A 299 -24.98 -109.04 51.40
N THR A 300 -24.71 -109.35 50.13
CA THR A 300 -24.82 -110.72 49.62
C THR A 300 -23.53 -111.47 49.89
N ILE A 301 -23.58 -112.44 50.79
CA ILE A 301 -22.45 -113.29 51.15
C ILE A 301 -22.89 -114.72 50.67
N SER A 302 -22.46 -115.20 49.48
CA SER A 302 -22.92 -116.40 48.72
C SER A 302 -22.07 -117.70 48.80
N ALA A 303 -22.41 -118.70 49.62
CA ALA A 303 -21.46 -119.75 50.02
C ALA A 303 -21.37 -120.96 49.08
N ASP A 304 -20.18 -121.27 48.59
CA ASP A 304 -19.91 -122.49 47.83
C ASP A 304 -19.19 -123.53 48.73
N GLY A 305 -19.77 -124.71 48.89
CA GLY A 305 -19.20 -125.80 49.68
C GLY A 305 -18.65 -126.90 48.78
N THR A 306 -17.33 -127.12 48.80
CA THR A 306 -16.69 -128.23 48.07
C THR A 306 -16.30 -129.36 49.02
N SER A 307 -16.79 -130.58 48.79
CA SER A 307 -16.44 -131.77 49.59
C SER A 307 -15.15 -132.42 49.08
N HIS A 308 -14.24 -132.82 49.98
CA HIS A 308 -13.07 -133.63 49.62
C HIS A 308 -12.86 -134.75 50.66
N ARG A 309 -12.87 -136.02 50.21
CA ARG A 309 -12.67 -137.24 51.03
C ARG A 309 -13.59 -137.36 52.25
N SER A 310 -14.90 -137.24 52.03
CA SER A 310 -15.92 -137.35 53.09
C SER A 310 -15.79 -136.33 54.22
N ILE A 311 -14.96 -135.30 54.05
CA ILE A 311 -14.91 -134.12 54.90
C ILE A 311 -15.55 -132.98 54.12
N ASN A 312 -16.64 -132.44 54.67
CA ASN A 312 -17.40 -131.38 54.04
C ASN A 312 -16.79 -130.04 54.42
N TYR A 313 -16.11 -129.37 53.47
CA TYR A 313 -15.58 -128.03 53.68
C TYR A 313 -16.66 -127.02 53.32
N ASN A 314 -17.43 -126.62 54.34
CA ASN A 314 -18.39 -125.53 54.19
C ASN A 314 -17.65 -124.20 54.21
N SER A 315 -17.45 -123.57 53.05
CA SER A 315 -17.36 -122.11 53.01
C SER A 315 -18.71 -121.60 53.51
N ARG A 316 -18.73 -120.82 54.59
CA ARG A 316 -19.96 -120.13 55.02
C ARG A 316 -19.91 -118.72 54.50
N HIS A 317 -20.95 -118.36 53.78
CA HIS A 317 -21.15 -117.03 53.27
C HIS A 317 -22.59 -116.71 53.77
N LYS A 318 -22.70 -115.71 54.65
CA LYS A 318 -23.92 -115.37 55.40
C LYS A 318 -24.64 -114.15 54.82
N LEU A 319 -25.72 -114.33 54.08
CA LEU A 319 -26.72 -113.25 53.88
C LEU A 319 -27.33 -112.95 55.24
N ASN A 320 -27.01 -111.80 55.87
CA ASN A 320 -27.72 -111.35 57.07
C ASN A 320 -28.56 -110.14 56.71
N ASN A 321 -29.76 -110.40 56.19
CA ASN A 321 -30.75 -109.38 55.83
C ASN A 321 -31.59 -109.00 57.07
N MET A 322 -30.94 -108.79 58.23
CA MET A 322 -31.59 -108.45 59.49
C MET A 322 -30.78 -107.39 60.22
N TYR A 323 -31.00 -106.12 59.88
CA TYR A 323 -30.59 -105.02 60.76
C TYR A 323 -31.61 -103.88 60.89
N LYS A 324 -32.75 -103.93 60.17
CA LYS A 324 -33.85 -103.00 60.46
C LYS A 324 -34.63 -103.37 61.74
N ASP A 325 -34.65 -104.65 62.13
CA ASP A 325 -35.46 -105.08 63.29
C ASP A 325 -34.66 -105.20 64.60
N PHE A 326 -33.34 -105.45 64.55
CA PHE A 326 -32.51 -105.58 65.77
C PHE A 326 -32.15 -104.22 66.40
N LEU A 327 -32.00 -103.17 65.60
CA LEU A 327 -31.77 -101.81 66.13
C LEU A 327 -33.04 -101.17 66.71
N ALA A 328 -34.22 -101.65 66.33
CA ALA A 328 -35.49 -101.24 66.95
C ALA A 328 -35.70 -101.83 68.36
N SER A 329 -34.93 -102.85 68.75
CA SER A 329 -35.15 -103.63 69.98
C SER A 329 -34.08 -103.46 71.06
N ASN A 330 -33.04 -102.64 70.87
CA ASN A 330 -32.00 -102.41 71.89
C ASN A 330 -31.43 -100.96 71.91
N PRO A 331 -32.11 -99.99 72.56
CA PRO A 331 -31.72 -98.58 72.56
C PRO A 331 -30.42 -98.25 73.32
N LEU A 332 -29.89 -99.18 74.13
CA LEU A 332 -28.67 -98.96 74.94
C LEU A 332 -27.37 -98.90 74.11
N TRP A 333 -27.35 -99.43 72.88
CA TRP A 333 -26.15 -99.40 72.03
C TRP A 333 -25.94 -98.07 71.29
N MET A 334 -27.02 -97.32 71.01
CA MET A 334 -26.93 -95.97 70.44
C MET A 334 -26.30 -94.97 71.43
N GLU A 335 -26.53 -95.16 72.74
CA GLU A 335 -26.01 -94.24 73.77
C GLU A 335 -24.50 -94.42 74.02
N LEU A 336 -23.95 -95.62 73.75
CA LEU A 336 -22.51 -95.88 73.91
C LEU A 336 -21.68 -95.34 72.74
N VAL A 337 -22.22 -95.37 71.52
CA VAL A 337 -21.55 -94.87 70.30
C VAL A 337 -21.60 -93.33 70.23
N SER A 338 -22.64 -92.70 70.80
CA SER A 338 -22.72 -91.23 70.87
C SER A 338 -21.78 -90.59 71.91
N ARG A 339 -21.07 -91.38 72.73
CA ARG A 339 -20.13 -90.90 73.76
C ARG A 339 -18.66 -91.16 73.45
N LEU A 340 -18.34 -91.79 72.32
CA LEU A 340 -16.99 -91.87 71.74
C LEU A 340 -16.85 -90.86 70.60
#